data_AF-A0A7R8UVI4-F1
#
_entry.id   AF-A0A7R8UVI4-F1
#
_cell.length_a   1.000
_cell.length_b   1.000
_cell.length_c   1.000
_cell.angle_alpha   90.00
_cell.angle_beta   90.00
_cell.angle_gamma   90.00
#
_symmetry.space_group_name_H-M   'P 1'
#
loop_
_entity.id
_entity.type
_entity.pdbx_description
1 polymer ?
#
loop_
_entity_poly.entity_id
_entity_poly.type
_entity_poly.pdbx_seq_one_letter_code
_entity_poly.pdbx_strand_id
1 'polypeptide(L)'
;MGSRSYFPSYYSVDDIFVTQEKISCQVSSRLLKMGFLDPGCETDHLEPGKIVKLPLWYVKELKINNPYLIIQIPELYKNVHNAICEAESTNIDLGKMNMQYYEYGRYLASFDRNHSLGRILYETCRQRVRHLLTISKNTVDEIKSENKMDSIERGLYEAGIRTNTLYTNWLQQKNSKIRPSELVQEHSKKRKRFTLSDDEMSSSLQSTKRSM
;
A
#
# COMPACT_ATOMS: atom_id res chain seq x y z
N MET A 1 -0.89 -4.05 14.81
CA MET A 1 -1.00 -3.91 13.33
C MET A 1 -2.33 -4.50 12.94
N GLY A 2 -3.22 -3.71 12.35
CA GLY A 2 -4.52 -4.20 11.92
C GLY A 2 -4.35 -5.39 10.99
N SER A 3 -5.11 -6.45 11.20
CA SER A 3 -5.14 -7.59 10.29
C SER A 3 -5.43 -7.07 8.89
N ARG A 4 -4.49 -7.25 7.95
CA ARG A 4 -4.74 -6.99 6.53
C ARG A 4 -5.88 -7.91 6.11
N SER A 5 -7.07 -7.35 6.10
CA SER A 5 -8.28 -8.08 5.80
C SER A 5 -8.27 -8.35 4.30
N TYR A 6 -8.47 -9.62 3.91
CA TYR A 6 -8.77 -10.01 2.53
C TYR A 6 -10.14 -9.49 2.06
N PHE A 7 -10.71 -8.48 2.71
CA PHE A 7 -11.98 -7.82 2.41
C PHE A 7 -11.88 -6.34 2.78
N PRO A 8 -12.56 -5.45 2.03
CA PRO A 8 -12.72 -4.04 2.40
C PRO A 8 -13.05 -3.90 3.88
N SER A 9 -12.31 -3.04 4.58
CA SER A 9 -12.46 -2.86 6.02
C SER A 9 -12.35 -1.39 6.35
N TYR A 10 -13.42 -0.85 6.93
CA TYR A 10 -13.49 0.53 7.38
C TYR A 10 -12.34 0.94 8.31
N TYR A 11 -11.83 0.00 9.12
CA TYR A 11 -10.75 0.26 10.07
C TYR A 11 -9.34 -0.01 9.51
N SER A 12 -9.25 -0.49 8.28
CA SER A 12 -7.95 -0.75 7.66
C SER A 12 -7.38 0.53 7.09
N VAL A 13 -6.25 0.98 7.65
CA VAL A 13 -5.49 2.12 7.13
C VAL A 13 -5.04 1.89 5.68
N ASP A 14 -4.63 0.66 5.37
CA ASP A 14 -4.24 0.26 4.01
C ASP A 14 -5.41 0.44 3.02
N ASP A 15 -6.64 0.10 3.44
CA ASP A 15 -7.83 0.22 2.61
C ASP A 15 -8.26 1.69 2.40
N ILE A 16 -8.06 2.54 3.41
CA ILE A 16 -8.23 3.99 3.27
C ILE A 16 -7.26 4.54 2.21
N PHE A 17 -5.99 4.09 2.23
CA PHE A 17 -5.03 4.52 1.22
C PHE A 17 -5.38 4.04 -0.18
N VAL A 18 -5.84 2.81 -0.34
CA VAL A 18 -6.31 2.26 -1.63
C VAL A 18 -7.49 3.07 -2.16
N THR A 19 -8.50 3.29 -1.32
CA THR A 19 -9.75 3.90 -1.75
C THR A 19 -9.65 5.41 -1.98
N GLN A 20 -8.58 6.06 -1.50
CA GLN A 20 -8.27 7.45 -1.79
C GLN A 20 -7.67 7.66 -3.19
N GLU A 21 -7.20 6.59 -3.84
CA GLU A 21 -6.65 6.68 -5.19
C GLU A 21 -7.70 7.17 -6.20
N LYS A 22 -7.27 8.05 -7.11
CA LYS A 22 -8.15 8.63 -8.13
C LYS A 22 -8.18 7.76 -9.37
N ILE A 23 -9.39 7.47 -9.86
CA ILE A 23 -9.64 6.77 -11.11
C ILE A 23 -10.23 7.69 -12.17
N SER A 24 -9.82 7.50 -13.42
CA SER A 24 -10.39 8.17 -14.57
C SER A 24 -11.80 7.64 -14.85
N CYS A 25 -12.76 8.55 -14.90
CA CYS A 25 -14.17 8.27 -15.20
C CYS A 25 -14.59 9.15 -16.38
N GLN A 26 -15.13 8.54 -17.42
CA GLN A 26 -15.72 9.23 -18.56
C GLN A 26 -17.19 9.53 -18.28
N VAL A 27 -17.59 10.78 -18.46
CA VAL A 27 -18.98 11.22 -18.29
C VAL A 27 -19.80 10.74 -19.48
N SER A 28 -20.84 9.94 -19.24
CA SER A 28 -21.73 9.43 -20.29
C SER A 28 -22.97 10.30 -20.49
N SER A 29 -23.40 11.03 -19.46
CA SER A 29 -24.54 11.95 -19.53
C SER A 29 -24.28 13.19 -18.69
N ARG A 30 -24.95 14.29 -19.05
CA ARG A 30 -24.72 15.61 -18.44
C ARG A 30 -24.87 15.57 -16.92
N LEU A 31 -23.83 15.98 -16.19
CA LEU A 31 -23.86 16.09 -14.73
C LEU A 31 -24.17 17.51 -14.30
N LEU A 32 -25.23 17.70 -13.53
CA LEU A 32 -25.64 19.03 -13.11
C LEU A 32 -24.78 19.54 -11.95
N LYS A 33 -24.35 20.83 -11.99
CA LYS A 33 -23.60 21.50 -10.93
C LYS A 33 -22.22 20.88 -10.62
N MET A 34 -21.70 20.08 -11.55
CA MET A 34 -20.43 19.36 -11.43
C MET A 34 -19.33 19.93 -12.34
N GLY A 35 -19.53 21.13 -12.89
CA GLY A 35 -18.53 21.82 -13.74
C GLY A 35 -17.19 22.02 -13.03
N PHE A 36 -17.21 22.22 -11.70
CA PHE A 36 -16.00 22.40 -10.88
C PHE A 36 -15.01 21.22 -10.91
N LEU A 37 -15.44 20.03 -11.38
CA LEU A 37 -14.58 18.86 -11.52
C LEU A 37 -13.59 18.97 -12.69
N ASP A 38 -13.91 19.79 -13.69
CA ASP A 38 -13.04 20.08 -14.82
C ASP A 38 -12.63 21.57 -14.74
N PRO A 39 -11.37 21.89 -14.40
CA PRO A 39 -10.89 23.28 -14.32
C PRO A 39 -11.07 24.08 -15.61
N GLY A 40 -11.21 23.40 -16.77
CA GLY A 40 -11.47 24.03 -18.05
C GLY A 40 -12.96 24.14 -18.42
N CYS A 41 -13.87 23.87 -17.49
CA CYS A 41 -15.30 23.97 -17.72
C CYS A 41 -15.81 25.38 -17.44
N GLU A 42 -16.34 26.04 -18.46
CA GLU A 42 -16.94 27.39 -18.35
C GLU A 42 -18.38 27.34 -17.81
N THR A 43 -19.02 26.17 -17.84
CA THR A 43 -20.40 25.97 -17.42
C THR A 43 -20.48 25.35 -16.03
N ASP A 44 -21.55 25.66 -15.29
CA ASP A 44 -21.84 25.01 -13.99
C ASP A 44 -22.03 23.48 -14.11
N HIS A 45 -22.37 22.99 -15.30
CA HIS A 45 -22.64 21.59 -15.58
C HIS A 45 -21.48 20.94 -16.32
N LEU A 46 -21.29 19.64 -16.12
CA LEU A 46 -20.28 18.87 -16.83
C LEU A 46 -20.93 18.12 -17.99
N GLU A 47 -20.47 18.42 -19.20
CA GLU A 47 -20.99 17.85 -20.44
C GLU A 47 -20.45 16.42 -20.69
N PRO A 48 -21.21 15.58 -21.42
CA PRO A 48 -20.81 14.21 -21.73
C PRO A 48 -19.53 14.16 -22.57
N GLY A 49 -18.78 13.07 -22.43
CA GLY A 49 -17.50 12.82 -23.11
C GLY A 49 -16.28 13.29 -22.33
N LYS A 50 -16.44 14.17 -21.32
CA LYS A 50 -15.35 14.63 -20.46
C LYS A 50 -14.81 13.51 -19.58
N ILE A 51 -13.49 13.53 -19.33
CA ILE A 51 -12.83 12.59 -18.42
C ILE A 51 -12.50 13.34 -17.12
N VAL A 52 -13.02 12.84 -16.00
CA VAL A 52 -12.76 13.37 -14.66
C VAL A 52 -12.07 12.34 -13.79
N LYS A 53 -11.26 12.80 -12.84
CA LYS A 53 -10.56 11.94 -11.88
C LYS A 53 -11.30 11.96 -10.55
N LEU A 54 -11.95 10.85 -10.21
CA LEU A 54 -12.75 10.71 -8.99
C LEU A 54 -12.08 9.73 -8.01
N PRO A 55 -12.15 9.96 -6.70
CA PRO A 55 -11.64 8.99 -5.72
C PRO A 55 -12.40 7.66 -5.78
N LEU A 56 -11.69 6.56 -5.59
CA LEU A 56 -12.27 5.22 -5.63
C LEU A 56 -13.35 5.00 -4.56
N TRP A 57 -13.22 5.60 -3.37
CA TRP A 57 -14.25 5.50 -2.32
C TRP A 57 -15.61 6.05 -2.75
N TYR A 58 -15.65 7.01 -3.68
CA TYR A 58 -16.90 7.52 -4.23
C TYR A 58 -17.41 6.59 -5.33
N VAL A 59 -16.50 6.18 -6.21
CA VAL A 59 -16.83 5.36 -7.39
C VAL A 59 -17.34 3.97 -7.00
N LYS A 60 -16.77 3.36 -5.95
CA LYS A 60 -17.17 2.02 -5.48
C LYS A 60 -18.62 1.95 -5.00
N GLU A 61 -19.19 3.07 -4.53
CA GLU A 61 -20.58 3.17 -4.07
C GLU A 61 -21.56 3.39 -5.24
N LEU A 62 -21.05 3.68 -6.44
CA LEU A 62 -21.87 3.80 -7.63
C LEU A 62 -22.27 2.40 -8.12
N LYS A 63 -23.49 2.29 -8.66
CA LYS A 63 -23.93 1.07 -9.35
C LYS A 63 -22.97 0.77 -10.50
N ILE A 64 -22.60 -0.50 -10.68
CA ILE A 64 -21.71 -0.95 -11.77
C ILE A 64 -22.23 -0.48 -13.15
N ASN A 65 -23.54 -0.54 -13.35
CA ASN A 65 -24.22 -0.04 -14.56
C ASN A 65 -24.70 1.41 -14.36
N ASN A 66 -23.82 2.31 -13.98
CA ASN A 66 -24.15 3.72 -13.80
C ASN A 66 -24.39 4.39 -15.17
N PRO A 67 -25.55 5.03 -15.41
CA PRO A 67 -25.82 5.74 -16.67
C PRO A 67 -25.06 7.08 -16.81
N TYR A 68 -24.46 7.57 -15.72
CA TYR A 68 -23.79 8.86 -15.67
C TYR A 68 -22.28 8.78 -15.90
N LEU A 69 -21.64 7.72 -15.42
CA LEU A 69 -20.18 7.57 -15.39
C LEU A 69 -19.76 6.20 -15.91
N ILE A 70 -18.80 6.20 -16.82
CA ILE A 70 -18.11 5.01 -17.32
C ILE A 70 -16.72 5.00 -16.72
N ILE A 71 -16.43 4.00 -15.90
CA ILE A 71 -15.15 3.87 -15.20
C ILE A 71 -14.12 3.32 -16.20
N GLN A 72 -12.97 3.99 -16.30
CA GLN A 72 -11.89 3.58 -17.18
C GLN A 72 -10.84 2.82 -16.36
N ILE A 73 -10.60 1.56 -16.72
CA ILE A 73 -9.55 0.76 -16.10
C ILE A 73 -8.19 1.42 -16.41
N PRO A 74 -7.35 1.69 -15.41
CA PRO A 74 -6.02 2.27 -15.62
C PRO A 74 -5.17 1.43 -16.56
N GLU A 75 -4.42 2.11 -17.43
CA GLU A 75 -3.57 1.47 -18.43
C GLU A 75 -2.48 0.58 -17.82
N LEU A 76 -2.12 0.81 -16.55
CA LEU A 76 -1.17 -0.02 -15.81
C LEU A 76 -1.54 -1.51 -15.89
N TYR A 77 -2.83 -1.88 -15.81
CA TYR A 77 -3.25 -3.28 -15.85
C TYR A 77 -3.12 -3.89 -17.25
N LYS A 78 -3.31 -3.08 -18.29
CA LYS A 78 -3.04 -3.48 -19.68
C LYS A 78 -1.55 -3.70 -19.90
N ASN A 79 -0.72 -2.77 -19.40
CA ASN A 79 0.73 -2.86 -19.51
C ASN A 79 1.28 -4.07 -18.76
N VAL A 80 0.77 -4.32 -17.55
CA VAL A 80 1.13 -5.50 -16.76
C VAL A 80 0.66 -6.79 -17.44
N HIS A 81 -0.56 -6.83 -17.99
CA HIS A 81 -1.01 -7.98 -18.78
C HIS A 81 -0.08 -8.29 -19.94
N ASN A 82 0.29 -7.28 -20.74
CA ASN A 82 1.22 -7.47 -21.86
C ASN A 82 2.59 -7.95 -21.36
N ALA A 83 3.10 -7.32 -20.31
CA ALA A 83 4.37 -7.73 -19.71
C ALA A 83 4.34 -9.17 -19.18
N ILE A 84 3.24 -9.63 -18.59
CA ILE A 84 3.07 -11.03 -18.14
C ILE A 84 3.01 -12.00 -19.32
N CYS A 85 2.36 -11.60 -20.42
CA CYS A 85 2.27 -12.42 -21.63
C CYS A 85 3.62 -12.51 -22.36
N GLU A 86 4.47 -11.50 -22.26
CA GLU A 86 5.75 -11.40 -22.95
C GLU A 86 6.97 -11.81 -22.10
N ALA A 87 6.90 -11.62 -20.77
CA ALA A 87 7.98 -11.85 -19.82
C ALA A 87 7.44 -12.32 -18.44
N GLU A 88 8.25 -13.01 -17.65
CA GLU A 88 7.82 -13.44 -16.31
C GLU A 88 7.47 -12.23 -15.41
N SER A 89 6.37 -12.35 -14.66
CA SER A 89 5.86 -11.29 -13.76
C SER A 89 6.82 -10.89 -12.63
N THR A 90 7.90 -11.63 -12.42
CA THR A 90 8.94 -11.39 -11.39
C THR A 90 9.81 -10.17 -11.69
N ASN A 91 10.01 -9.84 -12.97
CA ASN A 91 10.82 -8.69 -13.38
C ASN A 91 10.09 -7.35 -13.30
N ILE A 92 8.77 -7.41 -13.12
CA ILE A 92 7.90 -6.26 -13.03
C ILE A 92 8.03 -5.59 -11.66
N ASP A 93 8.26 -4.28 -11.65
CA ASP A 93 8.26 -3.45 -10.45
C ASP A 93 6.83 -2.97 -10.15
N LEU A 94 6.12 -3.73 -9.31
CA LEU A 94 4.75 -3.38 -8.90
C LEU A 94 4.75 -2.16 -7.99
N GLY A 95 5.72 -2.06 -7.08
CA GLY A 95 5.82 -0.95 -6.13
C GLY A 95 5.92 0.42 -6.79
N LYS A 96 6.67 0.52 -7.90
CA LYS A 96 6.79 1.76 -8.68
C LYS A 96 5.53 2.10 -9.47
N MET A 97 4.77 1.10 -9.92
CA MET A 97 3.55 1.34 -10.70
C MET A 97 2.37 1.71 -9.81
N ASN A 98 2.11 0.89 -8.80
CA ASN A 98 1.11 1.14 -7.79
C ASN A 98 1.47 0.33 -6.54
N MET A 99 1.71 1.02 -5.42
CA MET A 99 2.08 0.42 -4.15
C MET A 99 0.99 -0.49 -3.55
N GLN A 100 -0.25 -0.42 -4.03
CA GLN A 100 -1.39 -1.26 -3.66
C GLN A 100 -2.07 -1.89 -4.90
N TYR A 101 -1.26 -2.35 -5.84
CA TYR A 101 -1.67 -2.95 -7.12
C TYR A 101 -2.80 -3.99 -7.01
N TYR A 102 -2.69 -4.92 -6.06
CA TYR A 102 -3.63 -6.04 -5.95
C TYR A 102 -4.99 -5.60 -5.36
N GLU A 103 -4.97 -4.83 -4.27
CA GLU A 103 -6.21 -4.35 -3.64
C GLU A 103 -6.92 -3.33 -4.54
N TYR A 104 -6.17 -2.43 -5.17
CA TYR A 104 -6.73 -1.50 -6.15
C TYR A 104 -7.39 -2.25 -7.31
N GLY A 105 -6.69 -3.26 -7.87
CA GLY A 105 -7.21 -4.03 -9.00
C GLY A 105 -8.44 -4.84 -8.64
N ARG A 106 -8.53 -5.32 -7.40
CA ARG A 106 -9.70 -6.02 -6.89
C ARG A 106 -10.94 -5.14 -6.86
N TYR A 107 -10.84 -3.89 -6.40
CA TYR A 107 -11.95 -2.94 -6.47
C TYR A 107 -12.37 -2.64 -7.91
N LEU A 108 -11.42 -2.62 -8.84
CA LEU A 108 -11.69 -2.36 -10.25
C LEU A 108 -12.26 -3.55 -11.01
N ALA A 109 -12.03 -4.77 -10.53
CA ALA A 109 -12.49 -5.99 -11.19
C ALA A 109 -14.01 -6.05 -11.35
N SER A 110 -14.79 -5.42 -10.45
CA SER A 110 -16.25 -5.34 -10.59
C SER A 110 -16.71 -4.41 -11.72
N PHE A 111 -15.85 -3.47 -12.14
CA PHE A 111 -16.14 -2.51 -13.20
C PHE A 111 -15.57 -2.96 -14.56
N ASP A 112 -14.79 -4.04 -14.59
CA ASP A 112 -14.24 -4.60 -15.82
C ASP A 112 -15.28 -5.41 -16.59
N ARG A 113 -15.69 -4.87 -17.74
CA ARG A 113 -16.64 -5.53 -18.66
C ARG A 113 -16.05 -6.74 -19.37
N ASN A 114 -14.73 -6.79 -19.54
CA ASN A 114 -14.06 -7.88 -20.25
C ASN A 114 -13.71 -9.04 -19.30
N HIS A 115 -13.90 -8.85 -17.99
CA HIS A 115 -13.56 -9.82 -16.93
C HIS A 115 -12.13 -10.38 -17.05
N SER A 116 -11.20 -9.62 -17.61
CA SER A 116 -9.80 -10.02 -17.80
C SER A 116 -8.94 -9.65 -16.59
N LEU A 117 -9.32 -8.59 -15.87
CA LEU A 117 -8.56 -8.06 -14.74
C LEU A 117 -8.37 -9.08 -13.62
N GLY A 118 -9.41 -9.85 -13.28
CA GLY A 118 -9.29 -10.90 -12.26
C GLY A 118 -8.25 -11.97 -12.62
N ARG A 119 -8.17 -12.36 -13.89
CA ARG A 119 -7.19 -13.33 -14.39
C ARG A 119 -5.76 -12.75 -14.36
N ILE A 120 -5.60 -11.48 -14.75
CA ILE A 120 -4.32 -10.76 -14.69
C ILE A 120 -3.78 -10.77 -13.26
N LEU A 121 -4.60 -10.32 -12.29
CA LEU A 121 -4.22 -10.27 -10.88
C LEU A 121 -3.83 -11.65 -10.35
N TYR A 122 -4.62 -12.67 -10.69
CA TYR A 122 -4.36 -14.04 -10.26
C TYR A 122 -3.03 -14.59 -10.80
N GLU A 123 -2.78 -14.49 -12.12
CA GLU A 123 -1.54 -15.01 -12.71
C GLU A 123 -0.30 -14.25 -12.21
N THR A 124 -0.42 -12.93 -12.03
CA THR A 124 0.64 -12.10 -11.42
C THR A 124 1.01 -12.64 -10.04
N CYS A 125 0.01 -12.81 -9.17
CA CYS A 125 0.22 -13.32 -7.81
C CYS A 125 0.79 -14.75 -7.82
N ARG A 126 0.21 -15.63 -8.63
CA ARG A 126 0.60 -17.06 -8.73
C ARG A 126 2.07 -17.25 -9.09
N GLN A 127 2.60 -16.45 -10.01
CA GLN A 127 4.01 -16.52 -10.40
C GLN A 127 4.92 -15.93 -9.32
N ARG A 128 4.53 -14.79 -8.73
CA ARG A 128 5.35 -14.05 -7.76
C ARG A 128 5.40 -14.68 -6.36
N VAL A 129 4.36 -15.40 -5.92
CA VAL A 129 4.35 -16.09 -4.61
C VAL A 129 5.48 -17.09 -4.47
N ARG A 130 5.82 -17.84 -5.54
CA ARG A 130 6.97 -18.76 -5.52
C ARG A 130 8.29 -18.02 -5.35
N HIS A 131 8.44 -16.91 -6.07
CA HIS A 131 9.62 -16.07 -5.99
C HIS A 131 9.78 -15.45 -4.59
N LEU A 132 8.70 -14.92 -4.01
CA LEU A 132 8.66 -14.37 -2.65
C LEU A 132 9.13 -15.37 -1.59
N LEU A 133 8.70 -16.63 -1.70
CA LEU A 133 9.14 -17.68 -0.78
C LEU A 133 10.65 -17.91 -0.88
N THR A 134 11.20 -17.98 -2.09
CA THR A 134 12.64 -18.19 -2.32
C THR A 134 13.47 -17.08 -1.72
N ILE A 135 13.13 -15.82 -2.00
CA ILE A 135 13.89 -14.66 -1.48
C ILE A 135 13.74 -14.48 0.03
N SER A 136 12.60 -14.85 0.62
CA SER A 136 12.42 -14.77 2.08
C SER A 136 13.35 -15.71 2.86
N LYS A 137 13.87 -16.75 2.21
CA LYS A 137 14.81 -17.73 2.78
C LYS A 137 16.27 -17.38 2.51
N ASN A 138 16.56 -16.53 1.53
CA ASN A 138 17.91 -16.21 1.09
C ASN A 138 18.21 -14.73 1.31
N THR A 139 18.81 -14.41 2.47
CA THR A 139 19.07 -13.03 2.96
C THR A 139 20.23 -12.33 2.24
N VAL A 140 20.78 -12.90 1.17
CA VAL A 140 21.98 -12.35 0.50
C VAL A 140 21.65 -11.11 -0.36
N ASP A 141 20.38 -10.94 -0.78
CA ASP A 141 19.94 -9.91 -1.75
C ASP A 141 18.84 -8.95 -1.22
N GLU A 142 18.73 -8.77 0.10
CA GLU A 142 17.63 -8.06 0.79
C GLU A 142 17.31 -6.67 0.20
N ILE A 143 18.33 -5.86 -0.11
CA ILE A 143 18.17 -4.43 -0.41
C ILE A 143 17.57 -4.16 -1.81
N LYS A 144 17.77 -5.07 -2.78
CA LYS A 144 17.33 -4.84 -4.17
C LYS A 144 15.87 -5.27 -4.43
N SER A 145 15.32 -6.11 -3.57
CA SER A 145 14.04 -6.78 -3.80
C SER A 145 12.84 -6.03 -3.23
N GLU A 146 13.00 -5.31 -2.12
CA GLU A 146 11.90 -4.63 -1.42
C GLU A 146 11.21 -3.53 -2.25
N ASN A 147 11.97 -2.86 -3.12
CA ASN A 147 11.47 -1.76 -3.93
C ASN A 147 10.52 -2.22 -5.05
N LYS A 148 10.58 -3.50 -5.45
CA LYS A 148 9.76 -4.04 -6.54
C LYS A 148 8.41 -4.60 -6.11
N MET A 149 8.15 -4.61 -4.80
CA MET A 149 7.02 -5.32 -4.21
C MET A 149 5.82 -4.40 -3.97
N ASP A 150 4.64 -4.98 -4.16
CA ASP A 150 3.39 -4.42 -3.66
C ASP A 150 3.31 -4.48 -2.13
N SER A 151 2.42 -3.68 -1.52
CA SER A 151 2.11 -3.71 -0.08
C SER A 151 1.85 -5.11 0.48
N ILE A 152 1.06 -5.96 -0.20
CA ILE A 152 0.73 -7.30 0.30
C ILE A 152 1.94 -8.23 0.20
N GLU A 153 2.70 -8.11 -0.89
CA GLU A 153 3.91 -8.90 -1.13
C GLU A 153 4.99 -8.57 -0.10
N ARG A 154 5.15 -7.27 0.21
CA ARG A 154 6.05 -6.80 1.25
C ARG A 154 5.69 -7.40 2.62
N GLY A 155 4.41 -7.45 2.96
CA GLY A 155 3.98 -8.08 4.21
C GLY A 155 4.24 -9.58 4.26
N LEU A 156 4.02 -10.29 3.14
CA LEU A 156 4.32 -11.71 3.05
C LEU A 156 5.84 -11.98 3.14
N TYR A 157 6.64 -11.13 2.50
CA TYR A 157 8.10 -11.16 2.55
C TYR A 157 8.63 -10.93 3.96
N GLU A 158 8.19 -9.85 4.63
CA GLU A 158 8.54 -9.54 6.03
C GLU A 158 8.13 -10.67 6.98
N ALA A 159 6.93 -11.24 6.81
CA ALA A 159 6.48 -12.38 7.60
C ALA A 159 7.36 -13.62 7.36
N GLY A 160 7.78 -13.85 6.12
CA GLY A 160 8.69 -14.93 5.73
C GLY A 160 10.08 -14.77 6.37
N ILE A 161 10.71 -13.60 6.22
CA ILE A 161 12.00 -13.29 6.86
C ILE A 161 11.90 -13.50 8.36
N ARG A 162 10.92 -12.85 9.01
CA ARG A 162 10.72 -12.93 10.46
C ARG A 162 10.61 -14.38 10.93
N THR A 163 9.84 -15.20 10.22
CA THR A 163 9.65 -16.62 10.56
C THR A 163 10.97 -17.39 10.43
N ASN A 164 11.72 -17.18 9.34
CA ASN A 164 13.02 -17.84 9.14
C ASN A 164 14.05 -17.39 10.18
N THR A 165 14.11 -16.09 10.51
CA THR A 165 15.00 -15.57 11.55
C THR A 165 14.68 -16.18 12.91
N LEU A 166 13.39 -16.28 13.27
CA LEU A 166 12.95 -16.94 14.51
C LEU A 166 13.34 -18.42 14.52
N TYR A 167 13.14 -19.12 13.41
CA TYR A 167 13.50 -20.53 13.26
C TYR A 167 15.01 -20.77 13.38
N THR A 168 15.84 -19.98 12.69
CA THR A 168 17.31 -20.06 12.79
C THR A 168 17.80 -19.73 14.20
N ASN A 169 17.23 -18.71 14.84
CA ASN A 169 17.57 -18.36 16.22
C ASN A 169 17.21 -19.47 17.21
N TRP A 170 16.08 -20.15 16.97
CA TRP A 170 15.67 -21.31 17.75
C TRP A 170 16.65 -22.48 17.57
N LEU A 171 17.00 -22.84 16.32
CA LEU A 171 17.97 -23.90 16.02
C LEU A 171 19.34 -23.65 16.68
N GLN A 172 19.79 -22.39 16.72
CA GLN A 172 21.07 -21.99 17.31
C GLN A 172 21.00 -21.77 18.83
N GLN A 173 19.86 -22.06 19.48
CA GLN A 173 19.61 -21.81 20.91
C GLN A 173 19.89 -20.36 21.38
N LYS A 174 19.84 -19.39 20.47
CA LYS A 174 20.08 -17.97 20.77
C LYS A 174 19.01 -17.36 21.68
N ASN A 175 17.83 -17.99 21.76
CA ASN A 175 16.68 -17.57 22.56
C ASN A 175 16.58 -18.25 23.94
N SER A 176 17.68 -18.81 24.46
CA SER A 176 17.72 -19.51 25.76
C SER A 176 17.50 -18.59 26.98
N LYS A 177 17.67 -17.27 26.82
CA LYS A 177 17.46 -16.28 27.90
C LYS A 177 16.20 -15.47 27.64
N ILE A 178 15.32 -15.37 28.64
CA ILE A 178 14.12 -14.53 28.60
C ILE A 178 14.55 -13.07 28.46
N ARG A 179 14.10 -12.41 27.39
CA ARG A 179 14.36 -10.98 27.15
C ARG A 179 13.08 -10.18 27.38
N PRO A 180 13.18 -8.94 27.91
CA PRO A 180 12.03 -8.05 27.98
C PRO A 180 11.50 -7.76 26.57
N SER A 181 10.19 -7.60 26.45
CA SER A 181 9.55 -7.32 25.15
C SER A 181 10.09 -6.04 24.52
N GLU A 182 10.04 -5.96 23.19
CA GLU A 182 10.49 -4.80 22.43
C GLU A 182 9.82 -3.51 22.90
N LEU A 183 8.51 -3.55 23.19
CA LEU A 183 7.76 -2.44 23.78
C LEU A 183 8.36 -1.98 25.12
N VAL A 184 8.72 -2.91 26.02
CA VAL A 184 9.34 -2.55 27.31
C VAL A 184 10.73 -1.96 27.10
N GLN A 185 11.50 -2.47 26.12
CA GLN A 185 12.80 -1.91 25.77
C GLN A 185 12.67 -0.50 25.19
N GLU A 186 11.70 -0.23 24.32
CA GLU A 186 11.46 1.09 23.75
C GLU A 186 10.97 2.09 24.80
N HIS A 187 10.02 1.69 25.65
CA HIS A 187 9.53 2.53 26.73
C HIS A 187 10.63 2.84 27.75
N SER A 188 11.48 1.87 28.11
CA SER A 188 12.61 2.11 29.02
C SER A 188 13.67 3.02 28.40
N LYS A 189 13.99 2.87 27.09
CA LYS A 189 14.85 3.80 26.35
C LYS A 189 14.25 5.21 26.31
N LYS A 190 12.94 5.34 26.09
CA LYS A 190 12.24 6.64 26.08
C LYS A 190 12.29 7.31 27.45
N ARG A 191 12.08 6.56 28.55
CA ARG A 191 12.21 7.08 29.92
C ARG A 191 13.64 7.54 30.22
N LYS A 192 14.66 6.75 29.84
CA LYS A 192 16.08 7.14 30.01
C LYS A 192 16.44 8.43 29.27
N ARG A 193 15.94 8.60 28.03
CA ARG A 193 16.13 9.85 27.28
C ARG A 193 15.48 11.06 27.97
N PHE A 194 14.28 10.89 28.55
CA PHE A 194 13.59 11.96 29.27
C PHE A 194 14.34 12.40 30.54
N THR A 195 14.86 11.43 31.30
CA THR A 195 15.68 11.72 32.49
C THR A 195 16.98 12.45 32.13
N LEU A 196 17.62 12.09 31.02
CA LEU A 196 18.82 12.78 30.52
C LEU A 196 18.53 14.22 30.10
N SER A 197 17.38 14.49 29.45
CA SER A 197 17.01 15.86 29.09
C SER A 197 16.68 16.73 30.31
N ASP A 198 16.08 16.16 31.36
CA ASP A 198 15.81 16.89 32.60
C ASP A 198 17.11 17.21 33.37
N ASP A 199 18.09 16.31 33.35
CA ASP A 199 19.41 16.53 33.94
C ASP A 199 20.23 17.60 33.16
N GLU A 200 20.15 17.64 31.83
CA GLU A 200 20.77 18.70 31.00
C GLU A 200 20.11 20.07 31.20
N MET A 201 18.79 20.12 31.41
CA MET A 201 18.07 21.34 31.76
C MET A 201 18.46 21.83 33.17
N SER A 202 18.60 20.92 34.14
CA SER A 202 18.98 21.28 35.51
C SER A 202 20.43 21.77 35.63
N SER A 203 21.35 21.21 34.85
CA SER A 203 22.77 21.59 34.82
C SER A 203 23.02 22.92 34.11
N SER A 204 22.26 23.24 33.05
CA SER A 204 22.28 24.56 32.40
C SER A 204 21.71 25.68 33.30
N LEU A 205 20.69 25.39 34.11
CA LEU A 205 20.17 26.30 35.15
C LEU A 205 21.18 26.55 36.29
N GLN A 206 22.00 25.55 36.65
CA GLN A 206 23.06 25.72 37.67
C GLN A 206 24.29 26.47 37.15
N SER A 207 24.65 26.31 35.87
CA SER A 207 25.72 27.06 35.20
C SER A 207 25.42 28.57 35.19
N THR A 208 24.17 28.94 34.88
CA THR A 208 23.74 30.34 34.79
C THR A 208 23.72 31.05 36.15
N LYS A 209 23.53 30.31 37.25
CA LYS A 209 23.58 30.86 38.63
C LYS A 209 24.99 31.04 39.19
N ARG A 210 26.03 30.49 38.54
CA ARG A 210 27.43 30.61 38.97
C ARG A 210 28.20 31.73 38.27
N SER A 211 27.59 32.47 37.33
CA SER A 211 28.23 33.59 36.61
C SER A 211 27.70 34.98 36.96
N MET A 212 27.07 35.14 38.14
CA MET A 212 26.83 36.43 38.79
C MET A 212 27.51 36.44 40.14
#